data_AF-A0A452Q8E4-F1
#
_entry.id   AF-A0A452Q8E4-F1
#
_cell.length_a   1.000
_cell.length_b   1.000
_cell.length_c   1.000
_cell.angle_alpha   90.00
_cell.angle_beta   90.00
_cell.angle_gamma   90.00
#
_symmetry.space_group_name_H-M   'P 1'
#
loop_
_entity.id
_entity.type
_entity.pdbx_description
1 polymer ?
#
loop_
_entity_poly.entity_id
_entity_poly.type
_entity_poly.pdbx_seq_one_letter_code
_entity_poly.pdbx_strand_id
1 'polypeptide(L)'
;MVRAGAVGTHLPASGLDIFGDLRKMNKRQLYYQVLNFAMIVSSALMIWKGLIVLTGSESPIVVVLSGSMEPAFHRGDLLFLTNFREDPIRAGEIVVFKVEGRDIPIVHRVIKVHEK
;
A
#
# COMPACT_ATOMS: atom_id res chain seq x y z
N MET A 1 -33.21 2.24 51.76
CA MET A 1 -33.11 0.90 51.14
C MET A 1 -32.79 1.11 49.66
N VAL A 2 -31.50 1.09 49.29
CA VAL A 2 -31.04 1.44 47.93
C VAL A 2 -30.70 0.14 47.20
N ARG A 3 -31.31 -0.07 46.03
CA ARG A 3 -31.18 -1.28 45.22
C ARG A 3 -30.11 -1.04 44.16
N ALA A 4 -28.97 -1.73 44.25
CA ALA A 4 -27.92 -1.69 43.25
C ALA A 4 -28.36 -2.52 42.02
N GLY A 5 -28.54 -1.88 40.87
CA GLY A 5 -28.73 -2.54 39.59
C GLY A 5 -27.39 -3.03 39.06
N ALA A 6 -27.23 -4.34 38.89
CA ALA A 6 -26.07 -4.92 38.23
C ALA A 6 -26.11 -4.53 36.74
N VAL A 7 -25.20 -3.65 36.34
CA VAL A 7 -24.92 -3.33 34.94
C VAL A 7 -24.31 -4.59 34.31
N GLY A 8 -25.09 -5.27 33.47
CA GLY A 8 -24.64 -6.42 32.69
C GLY A 8 -23.50 -6.00 31.77
N THR A 9 -22.28 -6.40 32.12
CA THR A 9 -21.11 -6.30 31.27
C THR A 9 -21.28 -7.27 30.10
N HIS A 10 -21.75 -6.77 28.96
CA HIS A 10 -21.62 -7.47 27.69
C HIS A 10 -20.14 -7.43 27.27
N LEU A 11 -19.33 -8.33 27.84
CA LEU A 11 -18.03 -8.65 27.27
C LEU A 11 -18.26 -9.33 25.90
N PRO A 12 -17.56 -8.92 24.83
CA PRO A 12 -17.64 -9.61 23.55
C PRO A 12 -16.97 -10.99 23.70
N ALA A 13 -17.79 -12.04 23.73
CA ALA A 13 -17.29 -13.40 23.76
C ALA A 13 -16.69 -13.77 22.39
N SER A 14 -15.46 -14.27 22.44
CA SER A 14 -14.78 -15.22 21.57
C SER A 14 -15.39 -15.55 20.20
N GLY A 15 -14.53 -15.62 19.17
CA GLY A 15 -14.87 -15.89 17.75
C GLY A 15 -15.72 -17.12 17.41
N LEU A 16 -16.16 -17.94 18.37
CA LEU A 16 -17.25 -18.90 18.16
C LEU A 16 -18.59 -18.22 17.83
N ASP A 17 -18.85 -17.01 18.34
CA ASP A 17 -20.11 -16.29 18.06
C ASP A 17 -20.16 -15.80 16.61
N ILE A 18 -19.03 -15.40 16.02
CA ILE A 18 -18.93 -15.00 14.61
C ILE A 18 -19.30 -16.16 13.69
N PHE A 19 -18.81 -17.38 13.98
CA PHE A 19 -19.16 -18.57 13.20
C PHE A 19 -20.63 -18.98 13.39
N GLY A 20 -21.20 -18.78 14.58
CA GLY A 20 -22.61 -19.01 14.87
C GLY A 20 -23.53 -18.02 14.15
N ASP A 21 -23.15 -16.75 14.10
CA ASP A 21 -23.88 -15.69 13.40
C ASP A 21 -23.78 -15.84 11.88
N LEU A 22 -22.58 -16.13 11.33
CA LEU A 22 -22.40 -16.43 9.91
C LEU A 22 -23.30 -17.58 9.42
N ARG A 23 -23.53 -18.59 10.27
CA ARG A 23 -24.41 -19.73 9.96
C ARG A 23 -25.89 -19.39 10.04
N LYS A 24 -26.27 -18.39 10.83
CA LYS A 24 -27.66 -17.90 10.98
C LYS A 24 -28.04 -16.83 9.97
N MET A 25 -27.07 -16.24 9.25
CA MET A 25 -27.34 -15.22 8.25
C MET A 25 -28.10 -15.79 7.04
N ASN A 26 -29.16 -15.08 6.63
CA ASN A 26 -29.87 -15.37 5.39
C ASN A 26 -28.88 -15.39 4.22
N LYS A 27 -28.95 -16.40 3.33
CA LYS A 27 -28.03 -16.54 2.17
C LYS A 27 -27.85 -15.23 1.39
N ARG A 28 -28.96 -14.49 1.22
CA ARG A 28 -28.98 -13.16 0.59
C ARG A 28 -28.11 -12.14 1.32
N GLN A 29 -28.15 -12.08 2.65
CA GLN A 29 -27.37 -11.16 3.47
C GLN A 29 -25.88 -11.48 3.42
N LEU A 30 -25.52 -12.76 3.41
CA LEU A 30 -24.13 -13.19 3.21
C LEU A 30 -23.59 -12.73 1.84
N TYR A 31 -24.37 -12.89 0.76
CA TYR A 31 -23.97 -12.39 -0.56
C TYR A 31 -23.75 -10.87 -0.58
N TYR A 32 -24.63 -10.08 0.03
CA TYR A 32 -24.44 -8.63 0.10
C TYR A 32 -23.19 -8.24 0.90
N GLN A 33 -22.90 -8.92 2.01
CA GLN A 33 -21.70 -8.65 2.80
C GLN A 33 -20.43 -8.98 2.04
N VAL A 34 -20.40 -10.12 1.35
CA VAL A 34 -19.27 -10.52 0.49
C VAL A 34 -19.10 -9.54 -0.68
N LEU A 35 -20.20 -9.15 -1.34
CA LEU A 35 -20.14 -8.19 -2.44
C LEU A 35 -19.62 -6.82 -1.98
N ASN A 36 -20.08 -6.33 -0.83
CA ASN A 36 -19.63 -5.04 -0.29
C ASN A 36 -18.14 -5.08 0.08
N PHE A 37 -17.68 -6.15 0.72
CA PHE A 37 -16.27 -6.37 0.96
C PHE A 37 -15.46 -6.44 -0.34
N ALA A 38 -15.94 -7.17 -1.34
CA ALA A 38 -15.30 -7.27 -2.65
C ALA A 38 -15.21 -5.91 -3.36
N MET A 39 -16.24 -5.07 -3.25
CA MET A 39 -16.21 -3.70 -3.81
C MET A 39 -15.14 -2.83 -3.16
N ILE A 40 -14.97 -2.91 -1.83
CA ILE A 40 -13.94 -2.15 -1.10
C ILE A 40 -12.53 -2.63 -1.49
N VAL A 41 -12.33 -3.94 -1.56
CA VAL A 41 -11.02 -4.49 -1.97
C VAL A 41 -10.73 -4.15 -3.43
N SER A 42 -11.73 -4.27 -4.31
CA SER A 42 -11.59 -3.92 -5.72
C SER A 42 -11.25 -2.45 -5.92
N SER A 43 -11.89 -1.53 -5.19
CA SER A 43 -11.60 -0.10 -5.32
C SER A 43 -10.18 0.24 -4.87
N ALA A 44 -9.71 -0.34 -3.76
CA ALA A 44 -8.33 -0.18 -3.31
C ALA A 44 -7.31 -0.69 -4.37
N LEU A 45 -7.57 -1.87 -4.94
CA LEU A 45 -6.72 -2.44 -6.00
C LEU A 45 -6.75 -1.61 -7.29
N MET A 46 -7.92 -1.05 -7.66
CA MET A 46 -8.05 -0.17 -8.83
C MET A 46 -7.24 1.12 -8.65
N ILE A 47 -7.23 1.71 -7.46
CA ILE A 47 -6.42 2.90 -7.16
C ILE A 47 -4.92 2.56 -7.30
N TRP A 48 -4.48 1.46 -6.70
CA TRP A 48 -3.09 1.02 -6.78
C TRP A 48 -2.63 0.73 -8.22
N LYS A 49 -3.43 -0.04 -8.97
CA LYS A 49 -3.15 -0.33 -10.38
C LYS A 49 -3.24 0.92 -11.26
N GLY A 50 -4.16 1.83 -10.95
CA GLY A 50 -4.26 3.14 -11.59
C GLY A 50 -2.96 3.93 -11.45
N LEU A 51 -2.39 3.99 -10.24
CA LEU A 51 -1.10 4.65 -10.00
C LEU A 51 0.04 4.01 -10.79
N ILE A 52 0.11 2.67 -10.84
CA ILE A 52 1.11 1.94 -11.65
C ILE A 52 1.02 2.33 -13.13
N VAL A 53 -0.21 2.34 -13.69
CA VAL A 53 -0.43 2.65 -15.11
C VAL A 53 -0.13 4.12 -15.40
N LEU A 54 -0.57 5.04 -14.54
CA LEU A 54 -0.36 6.48 -14.72
C LEU A 54 1.11 6.88 -14.62
N THR A 55 1.83 6.31 -13.67
CA THR A 55 3.26 6.63 -13.47
C THR A 55 4.17 5.87 -14.42
N GLY A 56 3.70 4.81 -15.07
CA GLY A 56 4.54 3.93 -15.90
C GLY A 56 5.59 3.13 -15.09
N SER A 57 5.50 3.16 -13.76
CA SER A 57 6.42 2.50 -12.84
C SER A 57 5.75 1.30 -12.18
N GLU A 58 6.45 0.16 -12.11
CA GLU A 58 5.99 -1.03 -11.36
C GLU A 58 5.83 -0.74 -9.85
N SER A 59 6.54 0.27 -9.36
CA SER A 59 6.53 0.71 -7.96
C SER A 59 6.42 2.24 -7.92
N PRO A 60 5.20 2.80 -8.00
CA PRO A 60 4.99 4.25 -8.01
C PRO A 60 5.42 4.93 -6.71
N ILE A 61 5.52 4.17 -5.62
CA ILE A 61 5.84 4.65 -4.29
C ILE A 61 6.89 3.71 -3.68
N VAL A 62 8.04 4.26 -3.26
CA VAL A 62 9.11 3.52 -2.57
C VAL A 62 9.60 4.28 -1.36
N VAL A 63 10.14 3.58 -0.36
CA VAL A 63 10.68 4.17 0.86
C VAL A 63 12.21 4.10 0.87
N VAL A 64 12.86 5.17 1.35
CA VAL A 64 14.31 5.23 1.49
C VAL A 64 14.75 4.38 2.70
N LEU A 65 15.43 3.28 2.42
CA LEU A 65 15.90 2.33 3.45
C LEU A 65 17.25 2.75 4.09
N SER A 66 18.06 3.55 3.40
CA SER A 66 19.43 3.86 3.81
C SER A 66 19.80 5.32 3.57
N GLY A 67 20.70 5.87 4.38
CA GLY A 67 21.11 7.28 4.35
C GLY A 67 22.26 7.60 3.39
N SER A 68 22.46 6.83 2.32
CA SER A 68 23.58 7.07 1.38
C SER A 68 23.43 8.36 0.57
N MET A 69 22.21 8.90 0.49
CA MET A 69 21.87 10.11 -0.25
C MET A 69 21.70 11.34 0.65
N GLU A 70 22.13 11.27 1.92
CA GLU A 70 22.14 12.43 2.82
C GLU A 70 23.06 13.54 2.25
N PRO A 71 22.65 14.82 2.26
CA PRO A 71 21.48 15.40 2.94
C PRO A 71 20.18 15.46 2.11
N ALA A 72 20.18 14.96 0.87
CA ALA A 72 19.03 15.09 -0.04
C ALA A 72 17.86 14.17 0.33
N PHE A 73 18.15 12.97 0.87
CA PHE A 73 17.14 12.05 1.38
C PHE A 73 17.56 11.46 2.72
N HIS A 74 16.58 11.29 3.60
CA HIS A 74 16.72 10.66 4.89
C HIS A 74 16.03 9.30 4.90
N ARG A 75 16.42 8.46 5.86
CA ARG A 75 15.77 7.16 6.06
C ARG A 75 14.30 7.37 6.42
N GLY A 76 13.41 6.69 5.73
CA GLY A 76 11.96 6.82 5.91
C GLY A 76 11.29 7.80 4.93
N ASP A 77 12.04 8.53 4.11
CA ASP A 77 11.46 9.38 3.08
C ASP A 77 10.71 8.55 2.04
N LEU A 78 9.57 9.07 1.59
CA LEU A 78 8.74 8.46 0.57
C LEU A 78 9.07 9.09 -0.79
N LEU A 79 9.49 8.26 -1.74
CA LEU A 79 9.75 8.68 -3.11
C LEU A 79 8.59 8.27 -4.00
N PHE A 80 8.10 9.24 -4.78
CA PHE A 80 7.18 8.99 -5.88
C PHE A 80 7.97 8.81 -7.16
N LEU A 81 7.77 7.67 -7.83
CA LEU A 81 8.50 7.30 -9.03
C LEU A 81 7.59 7.43 -10.25
N THR A 82 8.09 8.11 -11.27
CA THR A 82 7.48 8.18 -12.60
C THR A 82 8.48 7.72 -13.64
N ASN A 83 8.02 6.97 -14.62
CA ASN A 83 8.83 6.39 -15.68
C ASN A 83 8.17 6.67 -17.03
N PHE A 84 8.35 7.90 -17.51
CA PHE A 84 7.86 8.33 -18.81
C PHE A 84 8.95 8.11 -19.85
N ARG A 85 8.68 7.29 -20.88
CA ARG A 85 9.67 6.95 -21.92
C ARG A 85 10.03 8.13 -22.82
N GLU A 86 9.21 9.16 -22.81
CA GLU A 86 9.36 10.37 -23.64
C GLU A 86 10.29 11.41 -23.00
N ASP A 87 10.63 11.26 -21.72
CA ASP A 87 11.50 12.19 -21.00
C ASP A 87 12.90 11.58 -20.79
N PRO A 88 13.92 12.02 -21.55
CA PRO A 88 15.27 11.48 -21.43
C PRO A 88 15.91 11.94 -20.12
N ILE A 89 16.57 11.00 -19.44
CA ILE A 89 17.26 11.22 -18.17
C ILE A 89 18.38 12.26 -18.34
N ARG A 90 18.48 13.21 -17.41
CA ARG A 90 19.49 14.28 -17.43
C ARG A 90 20.48 14.18 -16.26
N ALA A 91 21.65 14.78 -16.43
CA ALA A 91 22.59 14.94 -15.33
C ALA A 91 21.97 15.80 -14.22
N GLY A 92 22.11 15.34 -12.97
CA GLY A 92 21.53 15.96 -11.79
C GLY A 92 20.26 15.29 -11.28
N GLU A 93 19.58 14.50 -12.11
CA GLU A 93 18.35 13.80 -11.74
C GLU A 93 18.61 12.64 -10.78
N ILE A 94 17.59 12.30 -9.99
CA ILE A 94 17.63 11.19 -9.05
C ILE A 94 16.82 10.07 -9.67
N VAL A 95 17.50 8.96 -9.98
CA VAL A 95 16.90 7.81 -10.63
C VAL A 95 16.87 6.62 -9.68
N VAL A 96 15.83 5.82 -9.82
CA VAL A 96 15.67 4.56 -9.12
C VAL A 96 15.65 3.44 -10.13
N PHE A 97 16.56 2.49 -9.97
CA PHE A 97 16.65 1.34 -10.87
C PHE A 97 16.82 0.05 -10.08
N LYS A 98 16.36 -1.04 -10.67
CA LYS A 98 16.56 -2.39 -10.18
C LYS A 98 17.72 -3.03 -10.94
N VAL A 99 18.64 -3.66 -10.22
CA VAL A 99 19.75 -4.41 -10.80
C VAL A 99 19.39 -5.88 -10.82
N GLU A 100 19.70 -6.59 -11.91
CA GLU A 100 19.51 -8.04 -11.97
C GLU A 100 20.33 -8.73 -10.85
N GLY A 101 19.66 -9.56 -10.06
CA GLY A 101 20.25 -10.21 -8.88
C GLY A 101 20.12 -9.40 -7.57
N ARG A 102 19.50 -8.22 -7.58
CA ARG A 102 19.14 -7.46 -6.37
C ARG A 102 17.64 -7.17 -6.34
N ASP A 103 16.97 -7.62 -5.27
CA ASP A 103 15.53 -7.39 -5.09
C ASP A 103 15.21 -5.96 -4.63
N ILE A 104 16.17 -5.29 -4.01
CA ILE A 104 16.01 -3.95 -3.47
C ILE A 104 16.42 -2.91 -4.54
N PRO A 105 15.51 -1.98 -4.90
CA PRO A 105 15.83 -0.91 -5.85
C PRO A 105 16.85 0.08 -5.25
N ILE A 106 17.68 0.65 -6.10
CA ILE A 106 18.78 1.53 -5.69
C ILE A 106 18.49 2.95 -6.18
N VAL A 107 18.63 3.92 -5.28
CA VAL A 107 18.48 5.36 -5.57
C VAL A 107 19.85 5.98 -5.75
N HIS A 108 20.11 6.64 -6.89
CA HIS A 108 21.36 7.39 -7.14
C HIS A 108 21.09 8.70 -7.89
N ARG A 109 22.01 9.67 -7.76
CA ARG A 109 22.04 10.87 -8.60
C ARG A 109 22.85 10.62 -9.86
N VAL A 110 22.29 10.97 -11.02
CA VAL A 110 22.97 10.92 -12.30
C VAL A 110 24.02 12.02 -12.35
N ILE A 111 25.29 11.66 -12.58
CA ILE A 111 26.39 12.64 -12.69
C ILE A 111 26.67 12.98 -14.15
N LYS A 112 26.64 11.96 -15.03
CA LYS A 112 26.93 12.13 -16.46
C LYS A 112 26.13 11.12 -17.26
N VAL A 113 25.50 11.60 -18.32
CA VAL A 113 24.81 10.78 -19.32
C VAL A 113 25.77 10.56 -20.48
N HIS A 114 25.86 9.32 -20.96
CA HIS A 114 26.63 8.98 -22.15
C HIS A 114 25.63 8.61 -23.25
N GLU A 115 25.47 9.49 -24.23
CA GLU A 115 24.73 9.19 -25.46
C GLU A 115 25.65 8.40 -26.40
N LYS A 116 25.05 7.45 -27.13
CA LYS A 116 25.75 6.62 -28.12
C LYS A 116 25.86 7.34 -29.46
#